data_AF-A0A453NFC0-F1
#
_entry.id   AF-A0A453NFC0-F1
#
_cell.length_a   1.000
_cell.length_b   1.000
_cell.length_c   1.000
_cell.angle_alpha   90.00
_cell.angle_beta   90.00
_cell.angle_gamma   90.00
#
_symmetry.space_group_name_H-M   'P 1'
#
loop_
_entity.id
_entity.type
_entity.pdbx_description
1 polymer ?
#
loop_
_entity_poly.entity_id
_entity_poly.type
_entity_poly.pdbx_seq_one_letter_code
_entity_poly.pdbx_strand_id
1 'polypeptide(L)'
;MAKISPFDKYPRHGDEWIRKVGEYISLTFHAEDFTLQCLNQGVSGYRSLNPSCKLEVLNCLCDEALSCEKLRTCIDNKDRKCVATQEIKAATRKQKELKRRYDDMTKTIEGGDTANNEEANDILSQIKEAEEVKQAAQNELEMLKRVHRTTPVMEDKGVKYWKLGSYCNCNISIMRQGIR
;
A
#
# COMPACT_ATOMS: atom_id res chain seq x y z
N MET A 1 18.34 43.02 15.57
CA MET A 1 17.37 41.95 15.88
C MET A 1 17.28 41.03 14.67
N ALA A 2 17.88 39.84 14.72
CA ALA A 2 17.82 38.88 13.62
C ALA A 2 16.49 38.11 13.67
N LYS A 3 15.77 38.07 12.55
CA LYS A 3 14.53 37.29 12.40
C LYS A 3 14.89 35.80 12.38
N ILE A 4 14.48 35.08 13.42
CA ILE A 4 14.59 33.62 13.49
C ILE A 4 13.53 33.04 12.54
N SER A 5 13.97 32.23 11.58
CA SER A 5 13.10 31.53 10.64
C SER A 5 12.25 30.50 11.39
N PRO A 6 10.94 30.33 11.11
CA PRO A 6 10.08 29.38 11.81
C PRO A 6 10.48 27.91 11.64
N PHE A 7 11.45 27.62 10.77
CA PHE A 7 11.96 26.28 10.50
C PHE A 7 13.08 25.82 11.47
N ASP A 8 13.60 26.71 12.34
CA ASP A 8 14.68 26.37 13.28
C ASP A 8 14.19 25.62 14.55
N LYS A 9 12.92 25.22 14.61
CA LYS A 9 12.30 24.53 15.77
C LYS A 9 12.04 23.04 15.57
N TYR A 10 12.73 22.38 14.65
CA TYR A 10 12.84 20.93 14.64
C TYR A 10 14.24 20.56 15.15
N PRO A 11 14.40 19.52 15.98
CA PRO A 11 15.73 18.99 16.19
C PRO A 11 16.23 18.56 14.82
N ARG A 12 17.16 19.34 14.24
CA ARG A 12 17.93 18.93 13.08
C ARG A 12 18.70 17.71 13.56
N HIS A 13 18.15 16.51 13.38
CA HIS A 13 18.88 15.25 13.49
C HIS A 13 19.97 15.12 12.38
N GLY A 14 20.50 16.26 11.91
CA GLY A 14 21.52 16.44 10.88
C GLY A 14 21.52 15.37 9.81
N ASP A 15 22.72 14.92 9.51
CA ASP A 15 23.00 13.78 8.64
C ASP A 15 23.12 12.48 9.47
N GLU A 16 22.61 12.46 10.70
CA GLU A 16 22.77 11.33 11.63
C GLU A 16 22.05 10.07 11.12
N TRP A 17 20.87 10.25 10.51
CA TRP A 17 20.09 9.15 9.96
C TRP A 17 20.82 8.44 8.81
N ILE A 18 21.48 9.19 7.91
CA ILE A 18 22.18 8.63 6.75
C ILE A 18 23.48 7.96 7.19
N ARG A 19 24.14 8.49 8.23
CA ARG A 19 25.29 7.86 8.88
C ARG A 19 24.90 6.53 9.53
N LYS A 20 23.75 6.48 10.21
CA LYS A 20 23.19 5.24 10.78
C LYS A 20 22.84 4.20 9.73
N VAL A 21 22.34 4.64 8.58
CA VAL A 21 22.10 3.77 7.41
C VAL A 21 23.43 3.24 6.86
N GLY A 22 24.45 4.10 6.73
CA GLY A 22 25.81 3.68 6.32
C GLY A 22 26.43 2.65 7.27
N GLU A 23 26.30 2.86 8.58
CA GLU A 23 26.74 1.90 9.61
C GLU A 23 26.03 0.55 9.47
N TYR A 24 24.70 0.56 9.31
CA TYR A 24 23.92 -0.67 9.16
C TYR A 24 24.30 -1.45 7.92
N ILE A 25 24.43 -0.78 6.77
CA ILE A 25 24.80 -1.44 5.50
C ILE A 25 26.21 -1.99 5.57
N SER A 26 27.15 -1.28 6.19
CA SER A 26 28.52 -1.78 6.38
C SER A 26 28.57 -3.05 7.24
N LEU A 27 27.54 -3.31 8.07
CA LEU A 27 27.41 -4.51 8.88
C LEU A 27 26.68 -5.64 8.15
N THR A 28 25.68 -5.34 7.32
CA THR A 28 24.87 -6.36 6.63
C THR A 28 25.44 -6.76 5.28
N PHE A 29 25.94 -5.80 4.52
CA PHE A 29 26.73 -6.05 3.33
C PHE A 29 28.18 -6.20 3.79
N HIS A 30 28.71 -7.43 3.72
CA HIS A 30 30.15 -7.69 3.79
C HIS A 30 30.94 -7.07 2.61
N ALA A 31 30.36 -6.07 1.96
CA ALA A 31 30.91 -5.44 0.79
C ALA A 31 31.96 -4.41 1.21
N GLU A 32 33.18 -4.62 0.76
CA GLU A 32 34.24 -3.60 0.69
C GLU A 32 33.91 -2.50 -0.35
N ASP A 33 32.62 -2.28 -0.65
CA ASP A 33 32.17 -1.34 -1.68
C ASP A 33 32.33 0.08 -1.16
N PHE A 34 33.42 0.70 -1.62
CA PHE A 34 33.81 2.09 -1.36
C PHE A 34 32.64 3.07 -1.55
N THR A 35 31.72 2.80 -2.49
CA THR A 35 30.57 3.64 -2.78
C THR A 35 29.59 3.73 -1.61
N LEU A 36 29.40 2.66 -0.83
CA LEU A 36 28.47 2.65 0.32
C LEU A 36 29.09 3.29 1.57
N GLN A 37 30.42 3.22 1.72
CA GLN A 37 31.14 3.87 2.82
C GLN A 37 31.00 5.40 2.81
N CYS A 38 30.66 6.01 1.66
CA CYS A 38 30.40 7.45 1.59
C CYS A 38 29.24 7.89 2.51
N LEU A 39 28.30 7.00 2.81
CA LEU A 39 27.15 7.28 3.68
C LEU A 39 27.58 7.57 5.13
N ASN A 40 28.73 7.05 5.55
CA ASN A 40 29.33 7.34 6.87
C ASN A 40 29.75 8.80 7.01
N GLN A 41 29.94 9.51 5.89
CA GLN A 41 30.23 10.95 5.85
C GLN A 41 28.96 11.82 5.74
N GLY A 42 27.80 11.21 5.94
CA GLY A 42 26.54 11.94 5.92
C GLY A 42 26.05 12.29 4.52
N VAL A 43 25.22 13.33 4.42
CA VAL A 43 24.67 13.83 3.16
C VAL A 43 25.78 14.39 2.28
N SER A 44 26.83 14.94 2.89
CA SER A 44 28.01 15.46 2.17
C SER A 44 28.74 14.38 1.37
N GLY A 45 28.92 13.17 1.95
CA GLY A 45 29.56 12.04 1.26
C GLY A 45 28.72 11.51 0.10
N TYR A 46 27.41 11.39 0.28
CA TYR A 46 26.53 11.02 -0.83
C TYR A 46 26.52 12.09 -1.94
N ARG A 47 26.57 13.38 -1.59
CA ARG A 47 26.54 14.48 -2.57
C ARG A 47 27.77 14.52 -3.45
N SER A 48 28.94 14.15 -2.93
CA SER A 48 30.22 14.15 -3.65
C SER A 48 30.35 13.00 -4.67
N LEU A 49 29.49 11.97 -4.59
CA LEU A 49 29.47 10.88 -5.56
C LEU A 49 29.09 11.36 -6.98
N ASN A 50 29.71 10.73 -7.98
CA ASN A 50 29.27 10.88 -9.37
C ASN A 50 27.88 10.22 -9.59
N PRO A 51 27.16 10.53 -10.68
CA PRO A 51 25.81 10.01 -10.92
C PRO A 51 25.70 8.47 -10.94
N SER A 52 26.67 7.76 -11.52
CA SER A 52 26.66 6.29 -11.55
C SER A 52 26.80 5.71 -10.14
N CYS A 53 27.72 6.23 -9.34
CA CYS A 53 27.89 5.84 -7.94
C CYS A 53 26.66 6.15 -7.08
N LYS A 54 25.96 7.26 -7.35
CA LYS A 54 24.68 7.57 -6.67
C LYS A 54 23.62 6.52 -6.99
N LEU A 55 23.53 6.11 -8.25
CA LEU A 55 22.59 5.08 -8.69
C LEU A 55 22.92 3.72 -8.06
N GLU A 56 24.20 3.37 -7.98
CA GLU A 56 24.69 2.16 -7.32
C GLU A 56 24.25 2.11 -5.84
N VAL A 57 24.48 3.18 -5.07
CA VAL A 57 24.03 3.28 -3.68
C VAL A 57 22.51 3.09 -3.55
N LEU A 58 21.74 3.72 -4.45
CA LEU A 58 20.28 3.59 -4.44
C LEU A 58 19.83 2.15 -4.75
N ASN A 59 20.48 1.48 -5.70
CA ASN A 59 20.18 0.08 -6.02
C ASN A 59 20.46 -0.83 -4.83
N CYS A 60 21.63 -0.71 -4.19
CA CYS A 60 21.96 -1.48 -2.99
C CYS A 60 20.97 -1.24 -1.84
N LEU A 61 20.57 0.01 -1.61
CA LEU A 61 19.55 0.37 -0.62
C LEU A 61 18.19 -0.26 -0.93
N CYS A 62 17.80 -0.26 -2.21
CA CYS A 62 16.57 -0.89 -2.67
C CYS A 62 16.63 -2.41 -2.47
N ASP A 63 17.74 -3.05 -2.86
CA ASP A 63 17.93 -4.49 -2.72
C ASP A 63 17.86 -4.90 -1.24
N GLU A 64 18.51 -4.15 -0.35
CA GLU A 64 18.44 -4.41 1.09
C GLU A 64 17.04 -4.15 1.66
N ALA A 65 16.37 -3.08 1.23
CA ALA A 65 15.00 -2.83 1.64
C ALA A 65 14.08 -3.97 1.18
N LEU A 66 14.27 -4.49 -0.04
CA LEU A 66 13.50 -5.60 -0.61
C LEU A 66 13.91 -6.97 -0.03
N SER A 67 15.12 -7.11 0.51
CA SER A 67 15.59 -8.28 1.26
C SER A 67 14.82 -8.41 2.59
N CYS A 68 14.32 -7.30 3.13
CA CYS A 68 13.48 -7.28 4.31
C CYS A 68 12.13 -7.97 4.07
N GLU A 69 11.92 -9.12 4.73
CA GLU A 69 10.68 -9.90 4.69
C GLU A 69 9.43 -9.06 4.96
N LYS A 70 9.53 -8.11 5.89
CA LYS A 70 8.41 -7.22 6.25
C LYS A 70 8.03 -6.28 5.11
N LEU A 71 9.01 -5.72 4.39
CA LEU A 71 8.71 -4.85 3.24
C LEU A 71 8.15 -5.67 2.09
N ARG A 72 8.73 -6.85 1.81
CA ARG A 72 8.22 -7.79 0.81
C ARG A 72 6.78 -8.17 1.07
N THR A 73 6.47 -8.58 2.31
CA THR A 73 5.10 -8.90 2.74
C THR A 73 4.15 -7.69 2.57
N CYS A 74 4.63 -6.47 2.79
CA CYS A 74 3.83 -5.26 2.59
C CYS A 74 3.52 -5.01 1.10
N ILE A 75 4.51 -5.22 0.22
CA ILE A 75 4.36 -5.13 -1.23
C ILE A 75 3.37 -6.20 -1.72
N ASP A 76 3.59 -7.46 -1.34
CA ASP A 76 2.70 -8.58 -1.70
C ASP A 76 1.26 -8.32 -1.24
N ASN A 77 1.08 -7.79 -0.02
CA ASN A 77 -0.24 -7.43 0.50
C ASN A 77 -0.89 -6.29 -0.31
N LYS A 78 -0.11 -5.33 -0.82
CA LYS A 78 -0.65 -4.26 -1.70
C LYS A 78 -1.07 -4.83 -3.05
N ASP A 79 -0.28 -5.71 -3.63
CA ASP A 79 -0.58 -6.32 -4.93
C ASP A 79 -1.83 -7.21 -4.83
N ARG A 80 -1.92 -8.04 -3.79
CA ARG A 80 -3.13 -8.83 -3.50
C ARG A 80 -4.37 -7.96 -3.28
N LYS A 81 -4.25 -6.81 -2.59
CA LYS A 81 -5.35 -5.85 -2.48
C LYS A 81 -5.78 -5.29 -3.84
N CYS A 82 -4.82 -5.01 -4.71
CA CYS A 82 -5.09 -4.53 -6.06
C CYS A 82 -5.88 -5.58 -6.86
N VAL A 83 -5.41 -6.83 -6.85
CA VAL A 83 -6.07 -7.97 -7.51
C VAL A 83 -7.49 -8.16 -6.97
N ALA A 84 -7.66 -8.28 -5.66
CA ALA A 84 -8.99 -8.44 -5.05
C ALA A 84 -9.92 -7.27 -5.40
N THR A 85 -9.40 -6.03 -5.45
CA THR A 85 -10.20 -4.86 -5.86
C THR A 85 -10.62 -4.93 -7.33
N GLN A 86 -9.76 -5.44 -8.22
CA GLN A 86 -10.08 -5.63 -9.63
C GLN A 86 -11.11 -6.75 -9.82
N GLU A 87 -10.99 -7.86 -9.09
CA GLU A 87 -11.95 -8.96 -9.11
C GLU A 87 -13.33 -8.52 -8.63
N ILE A 88 -13.42 -7.77 -7.53
CA ILE A 88 -14.70 -7.18 -7.07
C ILE A 88 -15.33 -6.33 -8.16
N LYS A 89 -14.54 -5.49 -8.85
CA LYS A 89 -15.05 -4.64 -9.93
C LYS A 89 -15.51 -5.48 -11.13
N ALA A 90 -14.75 -6.49 -11.53
CA ALA A 90 -15.08 -7.37 -12.65
C ALA A 90 -16.35 -8.18 -12.36
N ALA A 91 -16.43 -8.82 -11.19
CA ALA A 91 -17.59 -9.58 -10.76
C ALA A 91 -18.84 -8.69 -10.63
N THR A 92 -18.69 -7.47 -10.11
CA THR A 92 -19.81 -6.49 -10.05
C THR A 92 -20.30 -6.10 -11.45
N ARG A 93 -19.40 -5.95 -12.43
CA ARG A 93 -19.78 -5.68 -13.82
C ARG A 93 -20.51 -6.87 -14.44
N LYS A 94 -19.95 -8.08 -14.33
CA LYS A 94 -20.57 -9.33 -14.81
C LYS A 94 -21.98 -9.50 -14.23
N GLN A 95 -22.13 -9.28 -12.92
CA GLN A 95 -23.43 -9.38 -12.25
C GLN A 95 -24.46 -8.36 -12.77
N LYS A 96 -24.05 -7.11 -13.02
CA LYS A 96 -24.94 -6.07 -13.56
C LYS A 96 -25.38 -6.39 -14.99
N GLU A 97 -24.47 -6.88 -15.81
CA GLU A 97 -24.74 -7.28 -17.19
C GLU A 97 -25.71 -8.46 -17.24
N LEU A 98 -25.45 -9.52 -16.47
CA LEU A 98 -26.32 -10.69 -16.41
C LEU A 98 -27.71 -10.37 -15.87
N LYS A 99 -27.82 -9.50 -14.85
CA LYS A 99 -29.12 -9.03 -14.35
C LYS A 99 -29.92 -8.29 -15.43
N ARG A 100 -29.27 -7.42 -16.21
CA ARG A 100 -29.95 -6.74 -17.34
C ARG A 100 -30.42 -7.75 -18.39
N ARG A 101 -29.57 -8.73 -18.75
CA ARG A 101 -29.93 -9.77 -19.71
C ARG A 101 -31.12 -10.61 -19.21
N TYR A 102 -31.16 -10.94 -17.92
CA TYR A 102 -32.29 -11.62 -17.30
C TYR A 102 -33.57 -10.77 -17.33
N ASP A 103 -33.48 -9.50 -16.98
CA ASP A 103 -34.63 -8.57 -16.99
C ASP A 103 -35.17 -8.35 -18.41
N ASP A 104 -34.30 -8.28 -19.43
CA ASP A 104 -34.70 -8.13 -20.83
C ASP A 104 -35.33 -9.41 -21.39
N MET A 105 -34.80 -10.58 -21.01
CA MET A 105 -35.39 -11.88 -21.34
C MET A 105 -36.81 -12.02 -20.75
N THR A 106 -36.99 -11.70 -19.47
CA THR A 106 -38.30 -11.81 -18.79
C THR A 106 -39.36 -10.88 -19.40
N LYS A 107 -39.00 -9.66 -19.79
CA LYS A 107 -39.89 -8.74 -20.54
C LYS A 107 -40.29 -9.27 -21.92
N THR A 108 -39.40 -10.03 -22.57
CA THR A 108 -39.67 -10.60 -23.91
C THR A 108 -40.65 -11.77 -23.83
N ILE A 109 -40.60 -12.55 -22.73
CA ILE A 109 -41.54 -13.65 -22.45
C ILE A 109 -42.97 -13.15 -22.23
N GLU A 110 -43.14 -12.04 -21.51
CA GLU A 110 -44.46 -11.40 -21.32
C GLU A 110 -45.11 -10.99 -22.67
N GLY A 111 -44.30 -10.85 -23.74
CA GLY A 111 -44.74 -10.55 -25.10
C GLY A 111 -45.23 -11.74 -25.93
N GLY A 112 -45.21 -12.98 -25.38
CA GLY A 112 -45.84 -14.16 -26.01
C GLY A 112 -44.90 -15.26 -26.49
N ASP A 113 -43.59 -15.18 -26.23
CA ASP A 113 -42.64 -16.26 -26.53
C ASP A 113 -42.33 -17.11 -25.30
N THR A 114 -42.29 -18.44 -25.49
CA THR A 114 -41.87 -19.39 -24.45
C THR A 114 -40.34 -19.35 -24.32
N ALA A 115 -39.77 -18.37 -23.62
CA ALA A 115 -38.33 -18.43 -23.38
C ALA A 115 -37.98 -19.69 -22.59
N ASN A 116 -36.91 -20.34 -23.03
CA ASN A 116 -36.41 -21.59 -22.50
C ASN A 116 -36.03 -21.39 -21.02
N ASN A 117 -36.78 -22.03 -20.12
CA ASN A 117 -36.50 -22.16 -18.68
C ASN A 117 -34.99 -22.43 -18.40
N GLU A 118 -34.34 -23.18 -19.29
CA GLU A 118 -32.92 -23.52 -19.21
C GLU A 118 -31.97 -22.32 -19.36
N GLU A 119 -32.25 -21.36 -20.26
CA GLU A 119 -31.41 -20.16 -20.43
C GLU A 119 -31.57 -19.19 -19.24
N ALA A 120 -32.79 -19.09 -18.69
CA ALA A 120 -33.04 -18.31 -17.48
C ALA A 120 -32.31 -18.90 -16.25
N ASN A 121 -32.33 -20.22 -16.10
CA ASN A 121 -31.61 -20.92 -15.03
C ASN A 121 -30.09 -20.79 -15.19
N ASP A 122 -29.57 -20.84 -16.42
CA ASP A 122 -28.14 -20.62 -16.69
C ASP A 122 -27.70 -19.19 -16.27
N ILE A 123 -28.46 -18.16 -16.65
CA ILE A 123 -28.16 -16.77 -16.25
C ILE A 123 -28.18 -16.62 -14.72
N LEU A 124 -29.17 -17.20 -14.03
CA LEU A 124 -29.25 -17.18 -12.57
C LEU A 124 -28.05 -17.90 -11.94
N SER A 125 -27.62 -19.02 -12.52
CA SER A 125 -26.41 -19.74 -12.10
C SER A 125 -25.15 -18.88 -12.24
N GLN A 126 -24.97 -18.20 -13.38
CA GLN A 126 -23.83 -17.30 -13.60
C GLN A 126 -23.85 -16.05 -12.69
N ILE A 127 -25.04 -15.54 -12.34
CA ILE A 127 -25.19 -14.45 -11.34
C ILE A 127 -24.71 -14.92 -9.96
N LYS A 128 -25.07 -16.15 -9.57
CA LYS A 128 -24.65 -16.74 -8.29
C LYS A 128 -23.13 -16.94 -8.26
N GLU A 129 -22.55 -17.51 -9.31
CA GLU A 129 -21.09 -17.66 -9.45
C GLU A 129 -20.37 -16.30 -9.33
N ALA A 130 -20.85 -15.27 -10.02
CA ALA A 130 -20.28 -13.93 -9.93
C ALA A 130 -20.37 -13.33 -8.51
N GLU A 131 -21.43 -13.61 -7.76
CA GLU A 131 -21.56 -13.18 -6.36
C GLU A 131 -20.58 -13.93 -5.45
N GLU A 132 -20.38 -15.24 -5.65
CA GLU A 132 -19.41 -16.03 -4.90
C GLU A 132 -17.97 -15.53 -5.11
N VAL A 133 -17.59 -15.25 -6.36
CA VAL A 133 -16.28 -14.64 -6.71
C VAL A 133 -16.11 -13.28 -6.03
N LYS A 134 -17.14 -12.43 -6.10
CA LYS A 134 -17.13 -11.11 -5.45
C LYS A 134 -16.98 -11.23 -3.94
N GLN A 135 -17.69 -12.16 -3.30
CA GLN A 135 -17.65 -12.35 -1.86
C GLN A 135 -16.28 -12.91 -1.41
N ALA A 136 -15.70 -13.83 -2.16
CA ALA A 136 -14.36 -14.35 -1.90
C ALA A 136 -13.30 -13.22 -1.94
N ALA A 137 -13.33 -12.40 -2.99
CA ALA A 137 -12.41 -11.26 -3.13
C ALA A 137 -12.63 -10.20 -2.04
N GLN A 138 -13.88 -9.97 -1.59
CA GLN A 138 -14.17 -9.10 -0.45
C GLN A 138 -13.59 -9.65 0.86
N ASN A 139 -13.72 -10.96 1.10
CA ASN A 139 -13.17 -11.60 2.29
C ASN A 139 -11.63 -11.49 2.31
N GLU A 140 -10.97 -11.71 1.18
CA GLU A 140 -9.53 -11.50 1.05
C GLU A 140 -9.15 -10.04 1.34
N LEU A 141 -9.89 -9.08 0.78
CA LEU A 141 -9.64 -7.66 1.01
C LEU A 141 -9.78 -7.28 2.50
N GLU A 142 -10.78 -7.82 3.21
CA GLU A 142 -10.96 -7.62 4.65
C GLU A 142 -9.82 -8.22 5.48
N MET A 143 -9.34 -9.41 5.12
CA MET A 143 -8.16 -10.03 5.75
C MET A 143 -6.91 -9.17 5.58
N LEU A 144 -6.72 -8.58 4.40
CA LEU A 144 -5.57 -7.71 4.07
C LEU A 144 -5.69 -6.30 4.67
N LYS A 145 -6.91 -5.81 4.98
CA LYS A 145 -7.15 -4.51 5.61
C LYS A 145 -6.68 -4.44 7.06
N ARG A 146 -6.63 -5.58 7.78
CA ARG A 146 -6.17 -5.65 9.18
C ARG A 146 -4.74 -5.17 9.42
N VAL A 147 -3.97 -4.91 8.35
CA VAL A 147 -2.55 -4.54 8.42
C VAL A 147 -2.30 -3.02 8.38
N HIS A 148 -3.28 -2.16 8.06
CA HIS A 148 -3.00 -0.72 7.84
C HIS A 148 -3.85 0.22 8.69
N ARG A 149 -3.21 1.24 9.28
CA ARG A 149 -3.87 2.37 9.97
C ARG A 149 -4.54 3.29 8.94
N THR A 150 -5.80 3.01 8.61
CA THR A 150 -6.55 3.80 7.63
C THR A 150 -7.34 4.95 8.23
N THR A 151 -7.46 5.03 9.56
CA THR A 151 -8.27 6.05 10.23
C THR A 151 -7.46 6.72 11.34
N PRO A 152 -7.36 8.07 11.35
CA PRO A 152 -6.79 8.79 12.49
C PRO A 152 -7.67 8.56 13.72
N VAL A 153 -7.05 8.57 14.90
CA VAL A 153 -7.74 8.38 16.18
C VAL A 153 -8.57 9.61 16.53
N MET A 154 -8.07 10.78 16.11
CA MET A 154 -8.71 12.06 16.33
C MET A 154 -8.31 13.00 15.21
N GLU A 155 -9.23 13.88 14.84
CA GLU A 155 -8.99 15.02 13.99
C GLU A 155 -9.47 16.28 14.74
N ASP A 156 -8.59 17.25 14.93
CA ASP A 156 -8.91 18.53 15.57
C ASP A 156 -8.23 19.67 14.81
N LYS A 157 -8.99 20.69 14.41
CA LYS A 157 -8.50 21.93 13.79
C LYS A 157 -7.44 21.73 12.71
N GLY A 158 -7.68 20.82 11.75
CA GLY A 158 -6.75 20.55 10.63
C GLY A 158 -5.52 19.71 11.01
N VAL A 159 -5.55 19.06 12.17
CA VAL A 159 -4.51 18.16 12.65
C VAL A 159 -5.07 16.75 12.81
N LYS A 160 -4.39 15.77 12.21
CA LYS A 160 -4.70 14.35 12.40
C LYS A 160 -3.76 13.72 13.41
N TYR A 161 -4.33 12.99 14.37
CA TYR A 161 -3.61 12.23 15.38
C TYR A 161 -3.69 10.74 15.06
N TRP A 162 -2.53 10.12 14.94
CA TRP A 162 -2.41 8.71 14.59
C TRP A 162 -1.84 7.94 15.77
N LYS A 163 -2.54 6.89 16.21
CA LYS A 163 -2.03 5.99 17.25
C LYS A 163 -0.94 5.12 16.64
N LEU A 164 0.32 5.43 16.92
CA LEU A 164 1.45 4.55 16.68
C LEU A 164 1.45 3.48 17.78
N GLY A 165 0.77 2.37 17.53
CA GLY A 165 1.17 1.11 18.12
C GLY A 165 2.60 0.81 17.70
N SER A 166 3.52 0.91 18.66
CA SER A 166 4.89 0.43 18.51
C SER A 166 4.88 -1.09 18.40
N TYR A 167 5.89 -1.64 17.72
CA TYR A 167 6.12 -3.08 17.60
C TYR A 167 6.46 -3.76 18.95
N CYS A 168 6.77 -2.98 19.99
CA CYS A 168 7.10 -3.46 21.34
C CYS A 168 6.00 -3.09 22.34
N ASN A 169 5.54 -4.06 23.12
CA ASN A 169 4.29 -4.07 23.86
C ASN A 169 4.25 -3.20 25.14
N CYS A 170 4.75 -1.95 25.12
CA CYS A 170 4.75 -1.13 26.35
C CYS A 170 4.46 0.37 26.20
N ASN A 171 4.48 0.99 25.01
CA ASN A 171 4.18 2.42 24.89
C ASN A 171 3.35 2.74 23.64
N ILE A 172 2.17 3.32 23.86
CA ILE A 172 1.34 3.89 22.80
C ILE A 172 1.91 5.27 22.49
N SER A 173 2.53 5.43 21.32
CA SER A 173 2.94 6.75 20.83
C SER A 173 1.84 7.34 19.94
N ILE A 174 1.70 8.66 19.91
CA ILE A 174 0.75 9.36 19.02
C ILE A 174 1.55 10.23 18.06
N MET A 175 1.39 10.00 16.76
CA MET A 175 1.95 10.86 15.72
C MET A 175 0.96 11.97 15.39
N ARG A 176 1.44 13.20 15.35
CA ARG A 176 0.66 14.37 14.94
C ARG A 176 1.04 14.76 13.50
N GLN A 177 0.06 14.81 12.61
CA GLN A 177 0.23 15.27 11.23
C GLN A 177 -0.59 16.54 11.00
N GLY A 178 0.08 17.63 10.64
CA GLY A 178 -0.61 18.84 10.18
C GLY A 178 -1.05 18.65 8.73
N ILE A 179 -2.31 18.94 8.43
CA ILE A 179 -2.82 19.03 7.07
C ILE A 179 -2.60 20.48 6.62
N ARG A 180 -1.82 20.66 5.54
CA ARG A 180 -1.64 21.97 4.88
C ARG A 180 -2.82 22.25 3.96
#